data_AF-A0A126TDZ3-F1
#
_entry.id   AF-A0A126TDZ3-F1
#
_cell.length_a   1.000
_cell.length_b   1.000
_cell.length_c   1.000
_cell.angle_alpha   90.00
_cell.angle_beta   90.00
_cell.angle_gamma   90.00
#
_symmetry.space_group_name_H-M   'P 1'
#
loop_
_entity.id
_entity.type
_entity.pdbx_description
1 polymer ?
#
loop_
_entity_poly.entity_id
_entity_poly.type
_entity_poly.pdbx_seq_one_letter_code
_entity_poly.pdbx_strand_id
1 'polypeptide(L)'
;MMSVTMISVIILMILTILIVALNIISKKSFYDREKMSPFECGFDPKNSARLPFSLHFFLIAIIFAIFDVELTLFLPLILMPKMLNLIKLLFCLSMFTAILLYGLFHEWNQGALNWVK
;
A
#
# COMPACT_ATOMS: atom_id res chain seq x y z
N MET A 1 25.63 19.83 -9.06
CA MET A 1 24.19 19.64 -8.81
C MET A 1 24.04 18.99 -7.45
N MET A 2 23.31 19.59 -6.53
CA MET A 2 22.96 18.91 -5.28
C MET A 2 22.20 17.64 -5.67
N SER A 3 22.70 16.47 -5.30
CA SER A 3 22.03 15.22 -5.62
C SER A 3 20.63 15.23 -5.00
N VAL A 4 19.68 14.58 -5.65
CA VAL A 4 18.28 14.48 -5.17
C VAL A 4 18.22 14.03 -3.71
N THR A 5 19.16 13.18 -3.29
CA THR A 5 19.33 12.74 -1.90
C THR A 5 19.68 13.85 -0.93
N MET A 6 20.51 14.81 -1.31
CA MET A 6 20.87 15.95 -0.45
C MET A 6 19.69 16.90 -0.27
N ILE A 7 18.90 17.11 -1.34
CA ILE A 7 17.71 17.95 -1.29
C ILE A 7 16.64 17.32 -0.39
N SER A 8 16.39 16.01 -0.50
CA SER A 8 15.38 15.33 0.31
C SER A 8 15.73 15.32 1.81
N VAL A 9 17.01 15.13 2.15
CA VAL A 9 17.48 15.18 3.54
C VAL A 9 17.29 16.56 4.17
N ILE A 10 17.59 17.63 3.43
CA ILE A 10 17.41 19.00 3.93
C ILE A 10 15.93 19.30 4.19
N ILE A 11 15.04 18.89 3.28
CA ILE A 11 13.59 19.07 3.45
C ILE A 11 13.10 18.32 4.68
N LEU A 12 13.52 17.07 4.89
CA LEU A 12 13.15 16.26 6.05
C LEU A 12 13.60 16.91 7.36
N MET A 13 14.84 17.42 7.41
CA MET A 13 15.38 18.09 8.59
C MET A 13 14.58 19.36 8.94
N ILE A 14 14.23 20.17 7.94
CA ILE A 14 13.44 21.38 8.17
C ILE A 14 12.03 21.03 8.69
N LEU A 15 11.37 20.05 8.08
CA LEU A 15 10.01 19.64 8.48
C LEU A 15 9.98 19.05 9.90
N THR A 16 10.96 18.23 10.26
CA THR A 16 11.03 17.64 11.60
C THR A 16 11.27 18.70 12.67
N ILE A 17 12.18 19.65 12.44
CA ILE A 17 12.41 20.79 13.36
C ILE A 17 11.14 21.62 13.53
N LEU A 18 10.44 21.92 12.43
CA LEU A 18 9.20 22.70 12.47
C LEU A 18 8.10 21.98 13.27
N ILE A 19 7.90 20.67 13.04
CA ILE A 19 6.89 19.87 13.75
C ILE A 19 7.20 19.82 15.25
N VAL A 20 8.47 19.62 15.63
CA VAL A 20 8.88 19.61 17.04
C VAL A 20 8.67 20.98 17.69
N ALA A 21 9.07 22.06 17.02
CA ALA A 21 8.87 23.42 17.51
C ALA A 21 7.38 23.74 17.72
N LEU A 22 6.53 23.41 16.75
CA LEU A 22 5.08 23.58 16.85
C LEU A 22 4.49 22.78 18.00
N ASN A 23 4.90 21.52 18.19
CA ASN A 23 4.42 20.69 19.28
C ASN A 23 4.82 21.24 20.65
N ILE A 24 6.04 21.78 20.80
CA ILE A 24 6.48 22.41 22.06
C ILE A 24 5.67 23.68 22.35
N ILE A 25 5.44 24.52 21.34
CA ILE A 25 4.70 25.79 21.50
C ILE A 25 3.19 25.54 21.73
N SER A 26 2.61 24.52 21.08
CA SER A 26 1.17 24.24 21.09
C SER A 26 0.70 23.39 22.28
N LYS A 27 1.60 22.70 22.99
CA LYS A 27 1.21 21.77 24.05
C LYS A 27 0.61 22.50 25.25
N LYS A 28 -0.71 22.39 25.42
CA LYS A 28 -1.38 22.71 26.69
C LYS A 28 -0.98 21.65 27.73
N SER A 29 -0.53 22.09 28.89
CA SER A 29 0.15 21.29 29.92
C SER A 29 -0.74 20.33 30.71
N PHE A 30 -2.05 20.38 30.55
CA PHE A 30 -2.98 19.58 31.36
C PHE A 30 -3.19 18.20 30.76
N TYR A 31 -2.59 17.19 31.40
CA TYR A 31 -2.89 15.78 31.15
C TYR A 31 -4.23 15.43 31.82
N ASP A 32 -5.28 15.44 31.03
CA ASP A 32 -6.63 15.05 31.46
C ASP A 32 -6.90 13.61 31.01
N ARG A 33 -7.36 12.75 31.91
CA ARG A 33 -7.66 11.34 31.63
C ARG A 33 -8.71 11.22 30.52
N GLU A 34 -9.71 12.10 30.52
CA GLU A 34 -10.80 12.08 29.53
C GLU A 34 -10.34 12.56 28.14
N LYS A 35 -9.21 13.26 28.04
CA LYS A 35 -8.57 13.58 26.74
C LYS A 35 -7.66 12.47 26.25
N MET A 36 -7.26 11.56 27.15
CA MET A 36 -6.40 10.42 26.86
C MET A 36 -7.21 9.12 26.66
N SER A 37 -8.53 9.14 26.87
CA SER A 37 -9.42 8.02 26.60
C SER A 37 -9.76 7.92 25.09
N PRO A 38 -10.06 6.71 24.58
CA PRO A 38 -10.47 6.52 23.19
C PRO A 38 -11.78 7.24 22.89
N PHE A 39 -11.86 7.88 21.73
CA PHE A 39 -13.08 8.56 21.28
C PHE A 39 -14.07 7.56 20.67
N GLU A 40 -15.22 7.34 21.31
CA GLU A 40 -16.37 6.60 20.75
C GLU A 40 -17.63 7.48 20.73
N CYS A 41 -17.57 8.59 19.97
CA CYS A 41 -18.69 9.55 19.81
C CYS A 41 -19.24 10.13 21.12
N GLY A 42 -18.38 10.26 22.15
CA GLY A 42 -18.75 10.78 23.48
C GLY A 42 -19.22 9.71 24.46
N PHE A 43 -19.16 8.43 24.08
CA PHE A 43 -19.41 7.29 24.97
C PHE A 43 -18.11 6.56 25.33
N ASP A 44 -18.16 5.80 26.43
CA ASP A 44 -17.07 4.90 26.81
C ASP A 44 -17.03 3.68 25.88
N PRO A 45 -15.82 3.26 25.43
CA PRO A 45 -15.63 2.12 24.56
C PRO A 45 -16.26 0.85 25.16
N LYS A 46 -17.27 0.28 24.51
CA LYS A 46 -17.89 -0.99 24.96
C LYS A 46 -16.95 -2.18 24.85
N ASN A 47 -16.14 -2.21 23.79
CA ASN A 47 -15.17 -3.27 23.50
C ASN A 47 -13.80 -2.66 23.17
N SER A 48 -12.77 -3.50 23.17
CA SER A 48 -11.46 -3.08 22.67
C SER A 48 -11.53 -2.81 21.16
N ALA A 49 -10.72 -1.86 20.67
CA ALA A 49 -10.60 -1.57 19.25
C ALA A 49 -9.99 -2.72 18.43
N ARG A 50 -9.47 -3.76 19.09
CA ARG A 50 -8.86 -4.94 18.46
C ARG A 50 -9.92 -6.01 18.28
N LEU A 51 -10.65 -5.90 17.19
CA LEU A 51 -11.65 -6.89 16.78
C LEU A 51 -11.05 -7.87 15.77
N PRO A 52 -11.54 -9.12 15.72
CA PRO A 52 -11.21 -10.01 14.62
C PRO A 52 -11.66 -9.36 13.31
N PHE A 53 -10.73 -9.28 12.38
CA PHE A 53 -10.93 -8.64 11.09
C PHE A 53 -11.53 -9.63 10.08
N SER A 54 -12.22 -9.11 9.07
CA SER A 54 -12.85 -9.99 8.08
C SER A 54 -11.80 -10.61 7.15
N LEU A 55 -11.99 -11.90 6.83
CA LEU A 55 -11.09 -12.65 5.96
C LEU A 55 -11.09 -12.14 4.50
N HIS A 56 -12.12 -11.40 4.09
CA HIS A 56 -12.20 -10.84 2.74
C HIS A 56 -11.07 -9.86 2.44
N PHE A 57 -10.79 -8.95 3.36
CA PHE A 57 -9.69 -8.00 3.18
C PHE A 57 -8.32 -8.68 3.17
N PHE A 58 -8.18 -9.77 3.93
CA PHE A 58 -6.96 -10.57 3.92
C PHE A 58 -6.73 -11.23 2.55
N LEU A 59 -7.79 -11.77 1.95
CA LEU A 59 -7.73 -12.38 0.61
C LEU A 59 -7.33 -11.34 -0.45
N ILE A 60 -7.91 -10.14 -0.41
CA ILE A 60 -7.56 -9.03 -1.31
C ILE A 60 -6.09 -8.64 -1.13
N ALA A 61 -5.57 -8.60 0.10
CA ALA A 61 -4.17 -8.28 0.36
C ALA A 61 -3.20 -9.32 -0.22
N ILE A 62 -3.55 -10.60 -0.18
CA ILE A 62 -2.75 -11.66 -0.81
C ILE A 62 -2.73 -11.50 -2.33
N ILE A 63 -3.90 -11.30 -2.95
CA ILE A 63 -4.00 -11.09 -4.40
C ILE A 63 -3.15 -9.89 -4.83
N PHE A 64 -3.23 -8.78 -4.09
CA PHE A 64 -2.41 -7.60 -4.33
C PHE A 64 -0.90 -7.89 -4.25
N ALA A 65 -0.47 -8.65 -3.24
CA ALA A 65 0.94 -9.01 -3.09
C ALA A 65 1.46 -9.89 -4.24
N ILE A 66 0.65 -10.84 -4.71
CA ILE A 66 0.99 -11.68 -5.87
C ILE A 66 1.09 -10.82 -7.14
N PHE A 67 0.11 -9.93 -7.36
CA PHE A 67 0.09 -9.04 -8.51
C PHE A 67 1.29 -8.07 -8.54
N ASP A 68 1.75 -7.60 -7.37
CA ASP A 68 2.95 -6.76 -7.28
C ASP A 68 4.21 -7.51 -7.75
N VAL A 69 4.38 -8.77 -7.33
CA VAL A 69 5.46 -9.64 -7.82
C VAL A 69 5.36 -9.86 -9.33
N GLU A 70 4.16 -10.09 -9.87
CA GLU A 70 3.93 -10.26 -11.30
C GLU A 70 4.30 -9.00 -12.11
N LEU A 71 4.01 -7.81 -11.59
CA LEU A 71 4.41 -6.54 -12.20
C LEU A 71 5.93 -6.38 -12.22
N THR A 72 6.64 -6.81 -11.17
CA THR A 72 8.11 -6.77 -11.17
C THR A 72 8.71 -7.65 -12.26
N LEU A 73 8.06 -8.77 -12.60
CA LEU A 73 8.47 -9.64 -13.70
C LEU A 73 8.12 -9.03 -15.07
N PHE A 74 7.04 -8.26 -15.17
CA PHE A 74 6.61 -7.63 -16.41
C PHE A 74 7.54 -6.49 -16.86
N LEU A 75 8.05 -5.69 -15.91
CA LEU A 75 8.81 -4.47 -16.22
C LEU A 75 10.12 -4.70 -17.01
N PRO A 76 10.94 -5.73 -16.71
CA PRO A 76 12.12 -6.07 -17.52
C PRO A 76 11.79 -6.39 -18.99
N LEU A 77 10.65 -7.02 -19.29
CA LEU A 77 10.29 -7.36 -20.68
C LEU A 77 10.10 -6.12 -21.55
N ILE A 78 9.60 -5.01 -20.98
CA ILE A 78 9.41 -3.74 -21.69
C ILE A 78 10.76 -3.10 -22.04
N LEU A 79 11.78 -3.32 -21.22
CA LEU A 79 13.10 -2.69 -21.36
C LEU A 79 14.05 -3.47 -22.30
N MET A 80 13.72 -4.71 -22.65
CA MET A 80 14.56 -5.58 -23.48
C MET A 80 14.31 -5.63 -25.01
N PRO A 81 13.46 -4.80 -25.67
CA PRO A 81 13.15 -4.99 -27.10
C PRO A 81 14.34 -4.80 -28.03
N LYS A 82 15.41 -4.13 -27.56
CA LYS A 82 16.63 -3.89 -28.35
C LYS A 82 17.54 -5.12 -28.46
N MET A 83 17.42 -6.09 -27.54
CA MET A 83 18.36 -7.23 -27.43
C MET A 83 17.76 -8.56 -27.91
N LEU A 84 16.43 -8.63 -28.07
CA LEU A 84 15.70 -9.85 -28.35
C LEU A 84 14.96 -9.74 -29.69
N ASN A 85 14.68 -10.89 -30.32
CA ASN A 85 13.81 -10.93 -31.49
C ASN A 85 12.38 -10.51 -31.11
N LEU A 86 11.82 -9.51 -31.81
CA LEU A 86 10.51 -8.93 -31.55
C LEU A 86 9.38 -9.97 -31.51
N ILE A 87 9.44 -10.97 -32.40
CA ILE A 87 8.44 -12.05 -32.46
C ILE A 87 8.46 -12.90 -31.19
N LYS A 88 9.65 -13.22 -30.66
CA LYS A 88 9.80 -14.00 -29.42
C LYS A 88 9.34 -13.21 -28.21
N LEU A 89 9.62 -11.91 -28.18
CA LEU A 89 9.18 -11.01 -27.11
C LEU A 89 7.64 -10.90 -27.09
N LEU A 90 7.01 -10.68 -28.25
CA LEU A 90 5.55 -10.64 -28.39
C LEU A 90 4.90 -11.96 -27.95
N PHE A 91 5.46 -13.10 -28.34
CA PHE A 91 4.94 -14.41 -27.93
C PHE A 91 5.05 -14.62 -26.41
N CYS A 92 6.18 -14.24 -25.81
CA CYS A 92 6.37 -14.32 -24.35
C CYS A 92 5.38 -13.42 -23.61
N LEU A 93 5.24 -12.17 -24.05
CA LEU A 93 4.28 -11.21 -23.48
C LEU A 93 2.85 -11.73 -23.59
N SER A 94 2.44 -12.26 -24.75
CA SER A 94 1.08 -12.78 -24.93
C SER A 94 0.80 -14.01 -24.06
N MET A 95 1.78 -14.89 -23.88
CA MET A 95 1.63 -16.05 -23.00
C MET A 95 1.55 -15.62 -21.54
N PHE A 96 2.41 -14.70 -21.12
CA PHE A 96 2.43 -14.19 -19.76
C PHE A 96 1.12 -13.48 -19.39
N THR A 97 0.61 -12.59 -20.26
CA THR A 97 -0.67 -11.91 -20.02
C THR A 97 -1.87 -12.87 -20.04
N ALA A 98 -1.84 -13.91 -20.87
CA ALA A 98 -2.90 -14.93 -20.86
C ALA A 98 -2.98 -15.68 -19.53
N ILE A 99 -1.82 -16.02 -18.92
CA ILE A 99 -1.77 -16.68 -17.61
C ILE A 99 -2.33 -15.76 -16.51
N LEU A 100 -1.95 -14.48 -16.51
CA LEU A 100 -2.44 -13.50 -15.55
C LEU A 100 -3.96 -13.33 -15.63
N LEU A 101 -4.49 -13.17 -16.84
CA LEU A 101 -5.93 -13.04 -17.06
C LEU A 101 -6.68 -14.28 -16.59
N TYR A 102 -6.14 -15.47 -16.87
CA TYR A 102 -6.74 -16.72 -16.43
C TYR A 102 -6.79 -16.83 -14.89
N GLY A 103 -5.70 -16.50 -14.21
CA GLY A 103 -5.65 -16.46 -12.73
C GLY A 103 -6.69 -15.51 -12.14
N LEU A 104 -6.79 -14.30 -12.70
CA LEU A 104 -7.75 -13.30 -12.25
C LEU A 104 -9.21 -13.73 -12.48
N PHE A 105 -9.53 -14.35 -13.62
CA PHE A 105 -10.87 -14.89 -13.86
C PHE A 105 -11.22 -16.02 -12.91
N HIS A 106 -10.24 -16.87 -12.56
CA HIS A 106 -10.44 -17.93 -11.59
C HIS A 106 -10.74 -17.37 -10.20
N GLU A 107 -9.98 -16.38 -9.72
CA GLU A 107 -10.22 -15.71 -8.44
C GLU A 107 -11.56 -14.98 -8.39
N TRP A 108 -11.95 -14.34 -9.50
CA TRP A 108 -13.26 -13.71 -9.62
C TRP A 108 -14.39 -14.74 -9.51
N ASN A 109 -14.28 -15.88 -10.20
CA ASN A 109 -15.29 -16.93 -10.13
C ASN A 109 -15.40 -17.54 -8.72
N GLN A 110 -14.32 -17.55 -7.93
CA GLN A 110 -14.36 -17.94 -6.51
C GLN A 110 -14.99 -16.89 -5.58
N GLY A 111 -15.36 -15.72 -6.11
CA GLY A 111 -15.95 -14.64 -5.33
C GLY A 111 -14.96 -13.91 -4.43
N ALA A 112 -13.65 -14.10 -4.64
CA ALA A 112 -12.60 -13.44 -3.88
C ALA A 112 -12.68 -11.91 -3.96
N LEU A 113 -13.11 -11.42 -5.14
CA LEU A 113 -13.25 -10.01 -5.48
C LEU A 113 -14.66 -9.45 -5.20
N ASN A 114 -15.61 -10.31 -4.79
CA ASN A 114 -16.96 -9.83 -4.49
C ASN A 114 -16.92 -9.08 -3.17
N TRP A 115 -17.24 -7.79 -3.24
CA TRP A 115 -17.49 -7.00 -2.04
C TRP A 115 -18.85 -7.36 -1.45
N VAL A 116 -18.91 -7.36 -0.12
CA VAL A 116 -20.14 -7.59 0.67
C VAL A 116 -21.27 -6.71 0.15
N LYS A 117 -22.48 -7.29 0.00
CA LYS A 117 -23.71 -6.48 -0.05
C LYS A 117 -24.14 -6.10 1.36
#